data_AF-R7BMY3-F1
#
_entry.id   AF-R7BMY3-F1
#
_cell.length_a   1.000
_cell.length_b   1.000
_cell.length_c   1.000
_cell.angle_alpha   90.00
_cell.angle_beta   90.00
_cell.angle_gamma   90.00
#
_symmetry.space_group_name_H-M   'P 1'
#
loop_
_entity.id
_entity.type
_entity.pdbx_description
1 polymer ?
#
loop_
_entity_poly.entity_id
_entity_poly.type
_entity_poly.pdbx_seq_one_letter_code
_entity_poly.pdbx_strand_id
1 'polypeptide(L)'
;MVECKKDKIKEGYAQLVSYIFNTSANGGIWTNGDSTVFYRRKTQGGSQRLDEIPELPRHGQGWDEDRQPTLSELEKPRNVRRIFALCHNRLYGRGMENADSDLTMDMVRILLAKIQDESNTSPDKYPKFWITAKQYASEDGRKQVAKEIRALFREYADSYPNVFDAHEDISVGDSTLIEAASVLQRYTFISRGDDADEWDLMGAAYEQFTHSTLKRQQGQFFTNRLVVRAMVHMLNPSITDAVLDPAGGSGGFATEVFRHKRRKVIENTIEGTAQRERQLKRSKNTVFLVEISQRLVKISASCQNRQNGHVAQR
;
A
#
# COMPACT_ATOMS: atom_id res chain seq x y z
N MET A 1 8.17 -17.74 -19.51
CA MET A 1 8.54 -19.00 -18.81
C MET A 1 8.60 -18.75 -17.32
N VAL A 2 8.25 -19.72 -16.47
CA VAL A 2 8.19 -19.53 -15.01
C VAL A 2 9.00 -20.63 -14.32
N GLU A 3 9.97 -20.24 -13.52
CA GLU A 3 10.78 -21.12 -12.69
C GLU A 3 10.38 -20.98 -11.22
N CYS A 4 9.99 -22.10 -10.61
CA CYS A 4 9.57 -22.17 -9.20
C CYS A 4 10.61 -22.95 -8.39
N LYS A 5 11.29 -22.31 -7.43
CA LYS A 5 12.32 -22.96 -6.60
C LYS A 5 12.10 -22.75 -5.11
N LYS A 6 12.63 -23.67 -4.30
CA LYS A 6 12.47 -23.67 -2.85
C LYS A 6 13.46 -22.74 -2.11
N ASP A 7 14.58 -22.37 -2.74
CA ASP A 7 15.70 -21.67 -2.10
C ASP A 7 16.30 -20.53 -2.96
N LYS A 8 17.29 -19.80 -2.41
CA LYS A 8 17.88 -18.51 -2.89
C LYS A 8 17.92 -18.29 -4.42
N ILE A 9 17.62 -17.03 -4.82
CA ILE A 9 17.58 -16.51 -6.22
C ILE A 9 18.73 -17.04 -7.11
N LYS A 10 19.96 -17.11 -6.57
CA LYS A 10 21.17 -17.46 -7.31
C LYS A 10 21.16 -18.88 -7.88
N GLU A 11 20.53 -19.85 -7.21
CA GLU A 11 20.53 -21.26 -7.65
C GLU A 11 19.51 -21.50 -8.78
N GLY A 12 18.36 -20.82 -8.74
CA GLY A 12 17.34 -20.94 -9.78
C GLY A 12 17.61 -20.11 -11.04
N TYR A 13 18.44 -19.06 -10.93
CA TYR A 13 18.74 -18.17 -12.05
C TYR A 13 19.40 -18.90 -13.23
N ALA A 14 20.39 -19.75 -12.99
CA ALA A 14 21.08 -20.48 -14.07
C ALA A 14 20.15 -21.42 -14.86
N GLN A 15 19.17 -22.04 -14.17
CA GLN A 15 18.17 -22.90 -14.81
C GLN A 15 17.16 -22.07 -15.60
N LEU A 16 16.67 -20.97 -15.03
CA LEU A 16 15.82 -20.02 -15.75
C LEU A 16 16.51 -19.50 -17.02
N VAL A 17 17.78 -19.12 -16.92
CA VAL A 17 18.61 -18.68 -18.05
C VAL A 17 18.67 -19.75 -19.13
N SER A 18 18.98 -21.00 -18.75
CA SER A 18 19.06 -22.12 -19.69
C SER A 18 17.75 -22.35 -20.44
N TYR A 19 16.63 -22.38 -19.72
CA TYR A 19 15.34 -22.65 -20.36
C TYR A 19 14.85 -21.45 -21.21
N ILE A 20 15.09 -20.19 -20.80
CA ILE A 20 14.73 -19.01 -21.62
C ILE A 20 15.54 -19.00 -22.92
N PHE A 21 16.84 -19.32 -22.87
CA PHE A 21 17.69 -19.30 -24.06
C PHE A 21 17.49 -20.51 -24.98
N ASN A 22 17.12 -21.67 -24.43
CA ASN A 22 16.79 -22.87 -25.21
C ASN A 22 15.38 -22.84 -25.82
N THR A 23 14.59 -21.81 -25.55
CA THR A 23 13.24 -21.64 -26.11
C THR A 23 13.10 -20.31 -26.86
N SER A 24 11.98 -20.14 -27.54
CA SER A 24 11.59 -18.86 -28.16
C SER A 24 11.04 -17.84 -27.15
N ALA A 25 11.21 -18.08 -25.84
CA ALA A 25 10.72 -17.18 -24.82
C ALA A 25 11.46 -15.83 -24.85
N ASN A 26 10.69 -14.75 -24.83
CA ASN A 26 11.18 -13.36 -24.75
C ASN A 26 11.51 -12.92 -23.31
N GLY A 27 11.30 -13.78 -22.32
CA GLY A 27 11.59 -13.50 -20.92
C GLY A 27 11.01 -14.57 -19.98
N GLY A 28 11.16 -14.34 -18.67
CA GLY A 28 10.66 -15.26 -17.66
C GLY A 28 10.60 -14.70 -16.26
N ILE A 29 10.05 -15.52 -15.38
CA ILE A 29 9.81 -15.20 -13.98
C ILE A 29 10.56 -16.21 -13.13
N TRP A 30 11.28 -15.74 -12.13
CA TRP A 30 11.75 -16.58 -11.03
C TRP A 30 10.89 -16.32 -9.79
N THR A 31 10.40 -17.36 -9.13
CA THR A 31 9.67 -17.22 -7.87
C THR A 31 9.97 -18.37 -6.89
N ASN A 32 9.98 -18.06 -5.60
CA ASN A 32 9.99 -19.06 -4.52
C ASN A 32 8.72 -19.02 -3.65
N GLY A 33 7.67 -18.35 -4.13
CA GLY A 33 6.43 -18.10 -3.38
C GLY A 33 6.44 -16.77 -2.61
N ASP A 34 7.58 -16.44 -1.99
CA ASP A 34 7.77 -15.25 -1.13
C ASP A 34 8.49 -14.09 -1.81
N SER A 35 9.24 -14.36 -2.88
CA SER A 35 9.98 -13.39 -3.69
C SER A 35 9.76 -13.74 -5.16
N THR A 36 9.61 -12.72 -6.00
CA THR A 36 9.39 -12.89 -7.44
C THR A 36 10.19 -11.86 -8.21
N VAL A 37 11.03 -12.30 -9.14
CA VAL A 37 11.86 -11.44 -10.01
C VAL A 37 11.47 -11.68 -11.46
N PHE A 38 11.37 -10.59 -12.23
CA PHE A 38 10.99 -10.64 -13.64
C PHE A 38 12.21 -10.33 -14.51
N TYR A 39 12.37 -11.10 -15.57
CA TYR A 39 13.49 -11.00 -16.50
C TYR A 39 12.99 -10.85 -17.93
N ARG A 40 13.61 -9.93 -18.67
CA ARG A 40 13.44 -9.76 -20.10
C ARG A 40 14.68 -10.25 -20.84
N ARG A 41 14.49 -11.04 -21.90
CA ARG A 41 15.55 -11.38 -22.85
C ARG A 41 15.82 -10.18 -23.76
N LYS A 42 17.07 -9.72 -23.80
CA LYS A 42 17.56 -8.77 -24.81
C LYS A 42 18.71 -9.39 -25.58
N THR A 43 18.74 -9.09 -26.88
CA THR A 43 19.86 -9.41 -27.75
C THR A 43 20.55 -8.10 -28.08
N GLN A 44 21.80 -7.94 -27.65
CA GLN A 44 22.58 -6.73 -27.91
C GLN A 44 23.93 -7.16 -28.49
N GLY A 45 24.19 -6.76 -29.75
CA GLY A 45 25.47 -7.07 -30.43
C GLY A 45 25.79 -8.56 -30.58
N GLY A 46 24.78 -9.42 -30.76
CA GLY A 46 24.95 -10.87 -30.89
C GLY A 46 25.06 -11.64 -29.56
N SER A 47 25.21 -10.95 -28.43
CA SER A 47 25.13 -11.52 -27.09
C SER A 47 23.70 -11.45 -26.55
N GLN A 48 23.23 -12.54 -25.95
CA GLN A 48 21.92 -12.59 -25.32
C GLN A 48 22.06 -12.48 -23.80
N ARG A 49 21.30 -11.56 -23.20
CA ARG A 49 21.31 -11.32 -21.76
C ARG A 49 19.90 -11.20 -21.21
N LEU A 50 19.77 -11.41 -19.90
CA LEU A 50 18.54 -11.14 -19.16
C LEU A 50 18.68 -9.82 -18.41
N ASP A 51 17.82 -8.86 -18.71
CA ASP A 51 17.68 -7.62 -17.96
C ASP A 51 16.55 -7.80 -16.94
N GLU A 52 16.78 -7.40 -15.68
CA GLU A 52 15.72 -7.33 -14.67
C GLU A 52 14.73 -6.21 -15.02
N ILE A 53 13.44 -6.52 -14.93
CA ILE A 53 12.34 -5.59 -15.18
C ILE A 53 11.41 -5.56 -13.97
N PRO A 54 10.70 -4.44 -13.72
CA PRO A 54 9.78 -4.35 -12.59
C PRO A 54 8.57 -5.28 -12.73
N GLU A 55 8.10 -5.54 -13.95
CA GLU A 55 6.93 -6.38 -14.23
C GLU A 55 6.96 -6.99 -15.63
N LEU A 56 6.08 -7.98 -15.87
CA LEU A 56 5.83 -8.52 -17.20
C LEU A 56 4.88 -7.62 -18.01
N PRO A 57 5.00 -7.59 -19.35
CA PRO A 57 4.02 -6.95 -20.23
C PRO A 57 2.60 -7.51 -20.02
N ARG A 58 1.59 -6.65 -20.15
CA ARG A 58 0.18 -7.07 -20.12
C ARG A 58 -0.17 -7.91 -21.37
N HIS A 59 -1.28 -8.64 -21.30
CA HIS A 59 -1.78 -9.38 -22.45
C HIS A 59 -1.99 -8.45 -23.66
N GLY A 60 -1.32 -8.74 -24.77
CA GLY A 60 -1.36 -7.94 -25.99
C GLY A 60 -0.35 -6.79 -26.06
N GLN A 61 0.43 -6.53 -25.00
CA GLN A 61 1.48 -5.52 -24.96
C GLN A 61 2.82 -6.12 -25.42
N GLY A 62 3.55 -5.38 -26.26
CA GLY A 62 4.91 -5.74 -26.66
C GLY A 62 5.92 -5.61 -25.52
N TRP A 63 6.99 -6.43 -25.54
CA TRP A 63 8.08 -6.34 -24.54
C TRP A 63 8.87 -5.02 -24.59
N ASP A 64 8.75 -4.28 -25.68
CA ASP A 64 9.36 -2.96 -25.92
C ASP A 64 8.42 -1.78 -25.66
N GLU A 65 7.13 -2.06 -25.41
CA GLU A 65 6.16 -1.02 -25.11
C GLU A 65 6.23 -0.68 -23.62
N ASP A 66 6.95 0.39 -23.30
CA ASP A 66 7.00 0.97 -21.95
C ASP A 66 5.74 1.83 -21.72
N ARG A 67 4.56 1.20 -21.86
CA ARG A 67 3.28 1.85 -21.71
C ARG A 67 2.93 1.98 -20.22
N GLN A 68 2.87 3.22 -19.76
CA GLN A 68 2.29 3.54 -18.46
C GLN A 68 0.76 3.41 -18.52
N PRO A 69 0.12 2.62 -17.63
CA PRO A 69 -1.33 2.55 -17.55
C PRO A 69 -1.91 3.84 -16.98
N THR A 70 -3.15 4.16 -17.35
CA THR A 70 -3.91 5.19 -16.64
C THR A 70 -4.35 4.68 -15.28
N LEU A 71 -4.75 5.57 -14.38
CA LEU A 71 -5.19 5.20 -13.03
C LEU A 71 -6.35 4.19 -13.05
N SER A 72 -7.27 4.31 -14.01
CA SER A 72 -8.41 3.39 -14.19
C SER A 72 -8.03 1.98 -14.65
N GLU A 73 -6.81 1.79 -15.18
CA GLU A 73 -6.29 0.51 -15.64
C GLU A 73 -5.51 -0.25 -14.53
N LEU A 74 -5.37 0.34 -13.34
CA LEU A 74 -4.75 -0.30 -12.18
C LEU A 74 -5.65 -1.38 -11.59
N GLU A 75 -5.04 -2.43 -11.03
CA GLU A 75 -5.76 -3.58 -10.51
C GLU A 75 -6.15 -3.40 -9.04
N LYS A 76 -7.32 -3.91 -8.63
CA LYS A 76 -7.64 -3.99 -7.20
C LYS A 76 -6.88 -5.17 -6.57
N PRO A 77 -6.20 -4.98 -5.42
CA PRO A 77 -5.43 -6.04 -4.77
C PRO A 77 -6.35 -7.13 -4.22
N ARG A 78 -6.24 -8.36 -4.75
CA ARG A 78 -7.00 -9.51 -4.21
C ARG A 78 -6.51 -9.98 -2.84
N ASN A 79 -5.19 -9.92 -2.62
CA ASN A 79 -4.57 -10.31 -1.36
C ASN A 79 -3.57 -9.23 -0.91
N VAL A 80 -4.13 -8.28 -0.19
CA VAL A 80 -3.45 -7.11 0.38
C VAL A 80 -2.27 -7.52 1.28
N ARG A 81 -2.49 -8.50 2.16
CA ARG A 81 -1.46 -8.99 3.08
C ARG A 81 -0.24 -9.54 2.33
N ARG A 82 -0.46 -10.27 1.24
CA ARG A 82 0.62 -10.80 0.41
C ARG A 82 1.42 -9.68 -0.26
N ILE A 83 0.75 -8.68 -0.84
CA ILE A 83 1.42 -7.54 -1.49
C ILE A 83 2.30 -6.81 -0.48
N PHE A 84 1.79 -6.57 0.72
CA PHE A 84 2.55 -5.94 1.79
C PHE A 84 3.71 -6.80 2.28
N ALA A 85 3.53 -8.11 2.44
CA ALA A 85 4.64 -9.01 2.73
C ALA A 85 5.74 -8.94 1.65
N LEU A 86 5.38 -8.85 0.36
CA LEU A 86 6.36 -8.69 -0.72
C LEU A 86 7.12 -7.37 -0.61
N CYS A 87 6.43 -6.25 -0.37
CA CYS A 87 7.07 -4.96 -0.18
C CYS A 87 8.01 -4.95 1.04
N HIS A 88 7.56 -5.56 2.14
CA HIS A 88 8.38 -5.72 3.34
C HIS A 88 9.64 -6.52 3.02
N ASN A 89 9.53 -7.69 2.38
CA ASN A 89 10.69 -8.49 1.99
C ASN A 89 11.67 -7.72 1.09
N ARG A 90 11.16 -6.86 0.20
CA ARG A 90 11.98 -5.98 -0.66
C ARG A 90 12.73 -4.91 0.13
N LEU A 91 12.12 -4.37 1.19
CA LEU A 91 12.83 -3.46 2.11
C LEU A 91 13.88 -4.18 2.97
N TYR A 92 13.59 -5.42 3.41
CA TYR A 92 14.40 -6.17 4.39
C TYR A 92 15.57 -6.94 3.78
N GLY A 93 15.55 -7.21 2.47
CA GLY A 93 16.54 -8.06 1.76
C GLY A 93 18.00 -7.60 1.78
N ARG A 94 18.39 -6.62 2.61
CA ARG A 94 19.76 -6.08 2.74
C ARG A 94 20.28 -5.94 4.18
N GLY A 95 19.92 -6.86 5.08
CA GLY A 95 20.74 -7.15 6.27
C GLY A 95 20.65 -6.17 7.45
N MET A 96 19.50 -5.51 7.64
CA MET A 96 19.25 -4.68 8.83
C MET A 96 18.24 -5.35 9.76
N GLU A 97 18.72 -6.20 10.68
CA GLU A 97 17.89 -6.89 11.69
C GLU A 97 17.50 -5.99 12.88
N ASN A 98 18.06 -4.77 12.99
CA ASN A 98 17.86 -3.86 14.13
C ASN A 98 17.04 -2.60 13.80
N ALA A 99 16.45 -2.50 12.60
CA ALA A 99 15.72 -1.30 12.12
C ALA A 99 14.22 -1.55 11.84
N ASP A 100 13.66 -2.63 12.39
CA ASP A 100 12.32 -3.13 12.06
C ASP A 100 11.20 -2.09 12.20
N SER A 101 11.33 -1.18 13.17
CA SER A 101 10.30 -0.17 13.44
C SER A 101 10.32 0.98 12.44
N ASP A 102 11.51 1.36 11.97
CA ASP A 102 11.68 2.51 11.06
C ASP A 102 11.33 2.10 9.63
N LEU A 103 11.71 0.88 9.22
CA LEU A 103 11.31 0.29 7.94
C LEU A 103 9.80 0.12 7.80
N THR A 104 9.13 -0.23 8.91
CA THR A 104 7.66 -0.35 8.92
C THR A 104 7.00 1.01 8.72
N MET A 105 7.50 2.06 9.39
CA MET A 105 7.00 3.41 9.19
C MET A 105 7.27 3.91 7.78
N ASP A 106 8.43 3.61 7.20
CA ASP A 106 8.72 3.94 5.81
C ASP A 106 7.76 3.25 4.84
N MET A 107 7.39 1.97 5.05
CA MET A 107 6.33 1.35 4.24
C MET A 107 5.01 2.09 4.31
N VAL A 108 4.61 2.53 5.52
CA VAL A 108 3.39 3.33 5.69
C VAL A 108 3.52 4.63 4.89
N ARG A 109 4.64 5.35 4.99
CA ARG A 109 4.89 6.60 4.25
C ARG A 109 4.86 6.40 2.73
N ILE A 110 5.46 5.32 2.23
CA ILE A 110 5.41 4.94 0.80
C ILE A 110 3.97 4.68 0.35
N LEU A 111 3.18 3.97 1.16
CA LEU A 111 1.78 3.70 0.87
C LEU A 111 0.95 4.99 0.88
N LEU A 112 1.22 5.92 1.80
CA LEU A 112 0.60 7.24 1.84
C LEU A 112 0.94 8.09 0.62
N ALA A 113 2.19 8.05 0.15
CA ALA A 113 2.61 8.71 -1.09
C ALA A 113 1.81 8.22 -2.30
N LYS A 114 1.63 6.90 -2.42
CA LYS A 114 0.80 6.31 -3.48
C LYS A 114 -0.66 6.72 -3.36
N ILE A 115 -1.18 6.69 -2.15
CA ILE A 115 -2.53 7.15 -1.83
C ILE A 115 -2.74 8.60 -2.25
N GLN A 116 -1.77 9.47 -2.00
CA GLN A 116 -1.82 10.88 -2.39
C GLN A 116 -1.88 11.03 -3.91
N ASP A 117 -1.01 10.32 -4.63
CA ASP A 117 -0.98 10.34 -6.09
C ASP A 117 -2.31 9.88 -6.70
N GLU A 118 -2.84 8.75 -6.24
CA GLU A 118 -4.14 8.26 -6.72
C GLU A 118 -5.29 9.22 -6.40
N SER A 119 -5.20 10.00 -5.31
CA SER A 119 -6.27 10.92 -4.90
C SER A 119 -6.28 12.19 -5.76
N ASN A 120 -5.12 12.60 -6.24
CA ASN A 120 -4.94 13.81 -7.04
C ASN A 120 -4.98 13.53 -8.55
N THR A 121 -4.90 12.27 -8.95
CA THR A 121 -4.87 11.85 -10.35
C THR A 121 -6.27 11.48 -10.84
N SER A 122 -6.68 12.09 -11.96
CA SER A 122 -7.95 11.73 -12.62
C SER A 122 -7.89 10.30 -13.19
N PRO A 123 -9.00 9.55 -13.26
CA PRO A 123 -8.98 8.14 -13.70
C PRO A 123 -8.40 7.88 -15.11
N ASP A 124 -8.48 8.87 -15.98
CA ASP A 124 -7.99 8.90 -17.36
C ASP A 124 -6.52 9.37 -17.49
N LYS A 125 -5.91 9.81 -16.39
CA LYS A 125 -4.53 10.31 -16.36
C LYS A 125 -3.54 9.28 -15.85
N TYR A 126 -2.26 9.57 -16.11
CA TYR A 126 -1.13 8.74 -15.70
C TYR A 126 -0.71 9.06 -14.25
N PRO A 127 -0.63 8.05 -13.37
CA PRO A 127 -0.20 8.25 -11.98
C PRO A 127 1.30 8.61 -11.90
N LYS A 128 1.68 9.56 -11.05
CA LYS A 128 3.11 9.89 -10.83
C LYS A 128 3.84 8.80 -10.06
N PHE A 129 3.12 8.02 -9.24
CA PHE A 129 3.63 6.83 -8.55
C PHE A 129 3.72 5.67 -9.56
N TRP A 130 4.64 5.78 -10.53
CA TRP A 130 4.89 4.76 -11.53
C TRP A 130 6.34 4.77 -11.98
N ILE A 131 6.92 3.59 -12.13
CA ILE A 131 8.30 3.38 -12.56
C ILE A 131 8.27 2.64 -13.90
N THR A 132 8.77 3.31 -14.94
CA THR A 132 8.96 2.71 -16.27
C THR A 132 10.17 1.78 -16.31
N ALA A 133 10.22 0.85 -17.26
CA ALA A 133 11.35 -0.06 -17.40
C ALA A 133 12.67 0.69 -17.68
N LYS A 134 12.60 1.80 -18.44
CA LYS A 134 13.76 2.67 -18.69
C LYS A 134 14.27 3.37 -17.43
N GLN A 135 13.36 3.87 -16.58
CA GLN A 135 13.74 4.50 -15.32
C GLN A 135 14.28 3.47 -14.32
N TYR A 136 13.71 2.26 -14.28
CA TYR A 136 14.17 1.19 -13.39
C TYR A 136 15.62 0.76 -13.72
N ALA A 137 15.97 0.70 -15.01
CA ALA A 137 17.27 0.24 -15.46
C ALA A 137 18.42 1.24 -15.22
N SER A 138 18.13 2.53 -15.07
CA SER A 138 19.15 3.57 -14.87
C SER A 138 19.22 4.05 -13.41
N GLU A 139 20.41 4.40 -12.93
CA GLU A 139 20.54 4.94 -11.57
C GLU A 139 19.90 6.33 -11.45
N ASP A 140 20.08 7.19 -12.46
CA ASP A 140 19.48 8.53 -12.48
C ASP A 140 17.95 8.47 -12.59
N GLY A 141 17.40 7.53 -13.37
CA GLY A 141 15.96 7.31 -13.44
C GLY A 141 15.37 6.87 -12.11
N ARG A 142 16.04 5.94 -11.41
CA ARG A 142 15.64 5.51 -10.06
C ARG A 142 15.69 6.67 -9.05
N LYS A 143 16.72 7.52 -9.09
CA LYS A 143 16.83 8.72 -8.23
C LYS A 143 15.71 9.72 -8.51
N GLN A 144 15.39 9.94 -9.79
CA GLN A 144 14.31 10.84 -10.17
C GLN A 144 12.95 10.36 -9.63
N VAL A 145 12.60 9.09 -9.86
CA VAL A 145 11.32 8.56 -9.39
C VAL A 145 11.27 8.50 -7.85
N ALA A 146 12.39 8.18 -7.19
CA ALA A 146 12.48 8.23 -5.73
C ALA A 146 12.21 9.64 -5.18
N LYS A 147 12.71 10.69 -5.85
CA LYS A 147 12.43 12.08 -5.49
C LYS A 147 10.95 12.42 -5.68
N GLU A 148 10.32 11.96 -6.76
CA GLU A 148 8.89 12.17 -7.02
C GLU A 148 8.02 11.49 -5.95
N ILE A 149 8.35 10.26 -5.56
CA ILE A 149 7.63 9.53 -4.49
C ILE A 149 7.75 10.25 -3.14
N ARG A 150 8.93 10.77 -2.79
CA ARG A 150 9.09 11.56 -1.55
C ARG A 150 8.31 12.87 -1.59
N ALA A 151 8.27 13.54 -2.74
CA ALA A 151 7.45 14.74 -2.90
C ALA A 151 5.95 14.45 -2.70
N LEU A 152 5.45 13.33 -3.22
CA LEU A 152 4.07 12.88 -3.00
C LEU A 152 3.79 12.62 -1.51
N PHE A 153 4.71 11.96 -0.79
CA PHE A 153 4.57 11.80 0.66
C PHE A 153 4.53 13.16 1.37
N ARG A 154 5.40 14.10 0.96
CA ARG A 154 5.48 15.42 1.57
C ARG A 154 4.18 16.21 1.39
N GLU A 155 3.61 16.21 0.19
CA GLU A 155 2.29 16.82 -0.08
C GLU A 155 1.20 16.25 0.83
N TYR A 156 1.23 14.93 1.07
CA TYR A 156 0.30 14.30 2.01
C TYR A 156 0.55 14.75 3.45
N ALA A 157 1.81 14.71 3.91
CA ALA A 157 2.18 15.09 5.27
C ALA A 157 1.82 16.55 5.59
N ASP A 158 2.07 17.47 4.66
CA ASP A 158 1.74 18.89 4.78
C ASP A 158 0.24 19.16 4.90
N SER A 159 -0.60 18.26 4.37
CA SER A 159 -2.06 18.33 4.52
C SER A 159 -2.54 17.97 5.93
N TYR A 160 -1.68 17.35 6.76
CA TYR A 160 -2.01 16.87 8.11
C TYR A 160 -0.91 17.21 9.15
N PRO A 161 -0.68 18.51 9.43
CA PRO A 161 0.40 18.95 10.32
C PRO A 161 0.24 18.52 11.78
N ASN A 162 -0.97 18.13 12.20
CA ASN A 162 -1.23 17.59 13.55
C ASN A 162 -0.83 16.10 13.68
N VAL A 163 -0.53 15.44 12.56
CA VAL A 163 -0.25 14.00 12.51
C VAL A 163 1.21 13.76 12.12
N PHE A 164 1.75 14.53 11.18
CA PHE A 164 3.11 14.36 10.68
C PHE A 164 4.00 15.53 11.07
N ASP A 165 5.27 15.22 11.37
CA ASP A 165 6.25 16.23 11.74
C ASP A 165 6.75 16.99 10.51
N ALA A 166 7.16 18.25 10.69
CA ALA A 166 7.62 19.10 9.58
C ALA A 166 8.86 18.57 8.85
N HIS A 167 9.64 17.69 9.48
CA HIS A 167 10.84 17.06 8.90
C HIS A 167 10.67 15.56 8.66
N GLU A 168 9.46 15.02 8.80
CA GLU A 168 9.21 13.62 8.52
C GLU A 168 9.27 13.34 7.01
N ASP A 169 10.03 12.32 6.63
CA ASP A 169 10.20 11.85 5.25
C ASP A 169 10.46 10.32 5.23
N ILE A 170 10.44 9.73 4.03
CA ILE A 170 10.82 8.34 3.78
C ILE A 170 12.34 8.21 3.89
N SER A 171 12.83 7.51 4.92
CA SER A 171 14.26 7.45 5.22
C SER A 171 15.01 6.33 4.48
N VAL A 172 14.32 5.31 3.96
CA VAL A 172 14.95 4.31 3.10
C VAL A 172 15.64 4.91 1.87
N GLY A 173 16.77 4.31 1.48
CA GLY A 173 17.54 4.71 0.30
C GLY A 173 16.78 4.47 -1.01
N ASP A 174 17.17 5.21 -2.06
CA ASP A 174 16.44 5.26 -3.35
C ASP A 174 16.23 3.88 -3.98
N SER A 175 17.28 3.04 -4.01
CA SER A 175 17.15 1.69 -4.58
C SER A 175 16.10 0.87 -3.85
N THR A 176 16.03 0.98 -2.53
CA THR A 176 15.11 0.22 -1.68
C THR A 176 13.68 0.75 -1.82
N LEU A 177 13.52 2.07 -1.92
CA LEU A 177 12.25 2.73 -2.20
C LEU A 177 11.65 2.26 -3.53
N ILE A 178 12.45 2.27 -4.60
CA ILE A 178 12.02 1.84 -5.95
C ILE A 178 11.60 0.37 -5.97
N GLU A 179 12.30 -0.50 -5.24
CA GLU A 179 11.98 -1.93 -5.14
C GLU A 179 10.62 -2.17 -4.46
N ALA A 180 10.28 -1.42 -3.42
CA ALA A 180 8.97 -1.51 -2.79
C ALA A 180 7.87 -0.87 -3.65
N ALA A 181 8.17 0.28 -4.25
CA ALA A 181 7.23 1.02 -5.09
C ALA A 181 6.86 0.27 -6.38
N SER A 182 7.81 -0.48 -6.99
CA SER A 182 7.55 -1.30 -8.19
C SER A 182 6.51 -2.40 -7.95
N VAL A 183 6.42 -2.92 -6.72
CA VAL A 183 5.38 -3.88 -6.33
C VAL A 183 4.03 -3.19 -6.17
N LEU A 184 4.01 -1.98 -5.57
CA LEU A 184 2.78 -1.26 -5.27
C LEU A 184 2.16 -0.61 -6.50
N GLN A 185 2.95 -0.11 -7.46
CA GLN A 185 2.48 0.73 -8.57
C GLN A 185 1.30 0.13 -9.37
N ARG A 186 1.25 -1.20 -9.48
CA ARG A 186 0.26 -1.95 -10.27
C ARG A 186 -1.14 -1.94 -9.68
N TYR A 187 -1.24 -1.71 -8.37
CA TYR A 187 -2.49 -1.81 -7.65
C TYR A 187 -3.09 -0.43 -7.42
N THR A 188 -4.41 -0.32 -7.38
CA THR A 188 -5.09 0.86 -6.82
C THR A 188 -5.52 0.58 -5.39
N PHE A 189 -5.34 1.58 -4.54
CA PHE A 189 -5.66 1.56 -3.12
C PHE A 189 -6.74 2.60 -2.76
N ILE A 190 -7.30 3.30 -3.75
CA ILE A 190 -8.51 4.12 -3.59
C ILE A 190 -9.73 3.30 -3.92
N SER A 191 -10.65 3.26 -2.96
CA SER A 191 -12.00 2.78 -3.19
C SER A 191 -12.85 3.91 -3.77
N ARG A 192 -13.52 3.63 -4.90
CA ARG A 192 -14.55 4.52 -5.45
C ARG A 192 -15.75 4.46 -4.52
N GLY A 193 -16.05 5.59 -3.87
CA GLY A 193 -17.36 6.03 -3.34
C GLY A 193 -18.26 5.07 -2.53
N ASP A 194 -18.55 3.90 -3.09
CA ASP A 194 -19.73 3.08 -2.80
C ASP A 194 -19.38 1.76 -2.11
N ASP A 195 -18.12 1.32 -2.19
CA ASP A 195 -17.67 0.13 -1.47
C ASP A 195 -17.27 0.49 -0.04
N ALA A 196 -18.23 0.39 0.88
CA ALA A 196 -18.00 0.57 2.33
C ALA A 196 -16.97 -0.41 2.91
N ASP A 197 -16.56 -1.43 2.14
CA ASP A 197 -15.75 -2.53 2.61
C ASP A 197 -14.24 -2.48 2.29
N GLU A 198 -13.81 -1.58 1.40
CA GLU A 198 -12.43 -1.54 0.89
C GLU A 198 -11.46 -0.69 1.73
N TRP A 199 -11.97 0.00 2.76
CA TRP A 199 -11.19 0.87 3.65
C TRP A 199 -10.28 0.12 4.65
N ASP A 200 -10.35 -1.21 4.69
CA ASP A 200 -9.53 -2.08 5.56
C ASP A 200 -8.06 -2.16 5.12
N LEU A 201 -7.70 -1.60 3.97
CA LEU A 201 -6.36 -1.75 3.40
C LEU A 201 -5.26 -1.18 4.31
N MET A 202 -5.42 0.03 4.82
CA MET A 202 -4.40 0.68 5.66
C MET A 202 -4.27 0.02 7.04
N GLY A 203 -5.40 -0.37 7.63
CA GLY A 203 -5.44 -1.12 8.89
C GLY A 203 -4.80 -2.50 8.74
N ALA A 204 -5.16 -3.23 7.67
CA ALA A 204 -4.56 -4.52 7.34
C ALA A 204 -3.08 -4.41 6.96
N ALA A 205 -2.67 -3.33 6.28
CA ALA A 205 -1.27 -3.02 5.99
C ALA A 205 -0.49 -2.94 7.27
N TYR A 206 -0.95 -2.07 8.17
CA TYR A 206 -0.25 -1.79 9.39
C TYR A 206 -0.18 -3.02 10.30
N GLU A 207 -1.29 -3.75 10.47
CA GLU A 207 -1.30 -5.03 11.18
C GLU A 207 -0.27 -5.98 10.61
N GLN A 208 -0.22 -6.16 9.29
CA GLN A 208 0.74 -7.06 8.66
C GLN A 208 2.18 -6.64 8.94
N PHE A 209 2.48 -5.33 8.88
CA PHE A 209 3.84 -4.83 9.07
C PHE A 209 4.29 -4.76 10.53
N THR A 210 3.36 -4.55 11.47
CA THR A 210 3.70 -4.41 12.88
C THR A 210 3.47 -5.64 13.72
N HIS A 211 2.74 -6.64 13.22
CA HIS A 211 2.53 -7.89 13.93
C HIS A 211 3.85 -8.66 14.20
N SER A 212 4.89 -8.49 13.37
CA SER A 212 6.24 -9.03 13.63
C SER A 212 6.99 -8.21 14.68
N THR A 213 6.96 -6.88 14.59
CA THR A 213 7.77 -5.97 15.42
C THR A 213 7.19 -5.74 16.82
N LEU A 214 5.87 -5.53 16.95
CA LEU A 214 5.21 -5.17 18.21
C LEU A 214 5.09 -6.33 19.20
N LYS A 215 4.91 -7.57 18.70
CA LYS A 215 4.86 -8.78 19.54
C LYS A 215 6.14 -9.00 20.35
N ARG A 216 7.28 -8.53 19.83
CA ARG A 216 8.60 -8.77 20.43
C ARG A 216 9.00 -7.74 21.49
N GLN A 217 8.49 -6.52 21.43
CA GLN A 217 9.05 -5.41 22.22
C GLN A 217 8.10 -4.77 23.25
N GLN A 218 6.76 -4.86 23.13
CA GLN A 218 5.86 -4.03 23.98
C GLN A 218 4.58 -4.69 24.51
N GLY A 219 4.34 -5.99 24.26
CA GLY A 219 3.12 -6.66 24.75
C GLY A 219 1.82 -6.09 24.18
N GLN A 220 1.89 -5.41 23.03
CA GLN A 220 0.73 -4.87 22.33
C GLN A 220 0.07 -5.98 21.50
N PHE A 221 -1.25 -6.08 21.59
CA PHE A 221 -2.05 -7.07 20.86
C PHE A 221 -3.12 -6.38 20.02
N PHE A 222 -3.31 -6.85 18.80
CA PHE A 222 -4.42 -6.42 17.96
C PHE A 222 -5.64 -7.29 18.20
N THR A 223 -6.80 -6.66 18.37
CA THR A 223 -8.08 -7.36 18.40
C THR A 223 -8.40 -7.90 17.01
N ASN A 224 -8.70 -9.20 16.91
CA ASN A 224 -9.05 -9.83 15.64
C ASN A 224 -10.24 -9.11 14.99
N ARG A 225 -10.13 -8.79 13.69
CA ARG A 225 -11.17 -8.07 12.91
C ARG A 225 -12.54 -8.74 12.96
N LEU A 226 -12.61 -10.07 13.04
CA LEU A 226 -13.88 -10.79 13.18
C LEU A 226 -14.55 -10.49 14.52
N VAL A 227 -13.77 -10.38 15.60
CA VAL A 227 -14.27 -10.03 16.94
C VAL A 227 -14.73 -8.57 16.96
N VAL A 228 -13.93 -7.65 16.40
CA VAL A 228 -14.29 -6.24 16.27
C VAL A 228 -15.63 -6.09 15.54
N ARG A 229 -15.75 -6.73 14.36
CA ARG A 229 -16.99 -6.72 13.56
C ARG A 229 -18.17 -7.28 14.34
N ALA A 230 -18.02 -8.45 14.96
CA ALA A 230 -19.09 -9.05 15.74
C ALA A 230 -19.59 -8.11 16.84
N MET A 231 -18.68 -7.50 17.60
CA MET A 231 -19.04 -6.57 18.67
C MET A 231 -19.74 -5.31 18.15
N VAL A 232 -19.24 -4.69 17.07
CA VAL A 232 -19.88 -3.50 16.48
C VAL A 232 -21.27 -3.83 15.95
N HIS A 233 -21.45 -4.98 15.30
CA HIS A 233 -22.74 -5.44 14.83
C HIS A 233 -23.72 -5.72 15.98
N MET A 234 -23.26 -6.31 17.08
CA MET A 234 -24.08 -6.54 18.29
C MET A 234 -24.51 -5.22 18.93
N LEU A 235 -23.60 -4.25 19.06
CA LEU A 235 -23.90 -2.92 19.60
C LEU A 235 -24.80 -2.11 18.67
N ASN A 236 -24.70 -2.33 17.36
CA ASN A 236 -25.50 -1.72 16.31
C ASN A 236 -25.64 -0.18 16.41
N PRO A 237 -24.54 0.58 16.53
CA PRO A 237 -24.60 2.03 16.77
C PRO A 237 -25.40 2.77 15.67
N SER A 238 -26.19 3.75 16.08
CA SER A 238 -26.91 4.68 15.20
C SER A 238 -25.97 5.71 14.58
N ILE A 239 -26.40 6.35 13.49
CA ILE A 239 -25.66 7.41 12.78
C ILE A 239 -25.36 8.60 13.72
N THR A 240 -26.22 8.82 14.72
CA THR A 240 -26.13 9.95 15.66
C THR A 240 -25.37 9.65 16.94
N ASP A 241 -25.11 8.38 17.25
CA ASP A 241 -24.54 7.99 18.54
C ASP A 241 -23.08 8.42 18.63
N ALA A 242 -22.66 9.01 19.75
CA ALA A 242 -21.25 9.25 20.01
C ALA A 242 -20.59 7.95 20.47
N VAL A 243 -19.45 7.60 19.86
CA VAL A 243 -18.68 6.39 20.18
C VAL A 243 -17.25 6.80 20.51
N LEU A 244 -16.74 6.31 21.62
CA LEU A 244 -15.36 6.52 22.07
C LEU A 244 -14.65 5.17 22.18
N ASP A 245 -13.49 5.08 21.54
CA ASP A 245 -12.53 4.00 21.75
C ASP A 245 -11.35 4.53 22.60
N PRO A 246 -11.32 4.23 23.92
CA PRO A 246 -10.34 4.83 24.84
C PRO A 246 -8.94 4.21 24.75
N ALA A 247 -8.78 3.10 24.03
CA ALA A 247 -7.52 2.39 23.83
C ALA A 247 -7.46 1.83 22.40
N GLY A 248 -7.61 2.72 21.43
CA GLY A 248 -8.00 2.33 20.08
C GLY A 248 -6.90 1.71 19.23
N GLY A 249 -5.64 1.78 19.67
CA GLY A 249 -4.50 1.23 18.94
C GLY A 249 -4.48 1.73 17.49
N SER A 250 -4.42 0.80 16.54
CA SER A 250 -4.46 1.11 15.10
C SER A 250 -5.83 1.58 14.59
N GLY A 251 -6.83 1.71 15.46
CA GLY A 251 -8.17 2.20 15.15
C GLY A 251 -9.18 1.12 14.75
N GLY A 252 -8.97 -0.12 15.18
CA GLY A 252 -9.79 -1.26 14.78
C GLY A 252 -11.29 -1.04 14.96
N PHE A 253 -11.72 -0.73 16.19
CA PHE A 253 -13.13 -0.48 16.50
C PHE A 253 -13.62 0.82 15.89
N ALA A 254 -12.87 1.91 16.00
CA ALA A 254 -13.28 3.20 15.46
C ALA A 254 -13.55 3.14 13.94
N THR A 255 -12.69 2.46 13.18
CA THR A 255 -12.88 2.24 11.74
C THR A 255 -14.12 1.38 11.46
N GLU A 256 -14.34 0.31 12.21
CA GLU A 256 -15.50 -0.58 11.99
C GLU A 256 -16.82 0.12 12.36
N VAL A 257 -16.86 0.88 13.45
CA VAL A 257 -18.02 1.71 13.84
C VAL A 257 -18.34 2.72 12.75
N PHE A 258 -17.31 3.39 12.21
CA PHE A 258 -17.51 4.32 11.11
C PHE A 258 -18.11 3.63 9.88
N ARG A 259 -17.59 2.45 9.50
CA ARG A 259 -18.10 1.65 8.37
C ARG A 259 -19.55 1.25 8.59
N HIS A 260 -19.90 0.77 9.80
CA HIS A 260 -21.25 0.40 10.18
C HIS A 260 -22.21 1.58 10.02
N LYS A 261 -21.86 2.75 10.56
CA LYS A 261 -22.66 3.98 10.42
C LYS A 261 -22.76 4.43 8.97
N ARG A 262 -21.66 4.42 8.21
CA ARG A 262 -21.63 4.80 6.78
C ARG A 262 -22.54 3.90 5.96
N ARG A 263 -22.50 2.58 6.20
CA ARG A 263 -23.36 1.61 5.53
C ARG A 263 -24.84 1.92 5.77
N LYS A 264 -25.22 2.20 7.02
CA LYS A 264 -26.58 2.67 7.34
C LYS A 264 -26.95 3.95 6.59
N VAL A 265 -26.04 4.91 6.44
CA VAL A 265 -26.34 6.12 5.65
C VAL A 265 -26.59 5.76 4.19
N ILE A 266 -25.72 4.95 3.58
CA ILE A 266 -25.83 4.55 2.16
C ILE A 266 -27.13 3.78 1.91
N GLU A 267 -27.49 2.85 2.78
CA GLU A 267 -28.71 2.04 2.66
C GLU A 267 -29.99 2.86 2.85
N ASN A 268 -29.95 3.93 3.66
CA ASN A 268 -31.13 4.74 4.00
C ASN A 268 -31.21 6.07 3.24
N THR A 269 -30.27 6.38 2.33
CA THR A 269 -30.25 7.64 1.60
C THR A 269 -29.88 7.48 0.13
N ILE A 270 -30.45 8.35 -0.71
CA ILE A 270 -30.19 8.36 -2.15
C ILE A 270 -28.84 9.05 -2.41
N GLU A 271 -28.07 8.51 -3.34
CA GLU A 271 -26.80 9.07 -3.80
C GLU A 271 -26.96 10.51 -4.32
N GLY A 272 -25.96 11.36 -4.08
CA GLY A 272 -25.96 12.76 -4.53
C GLY A 272 -26.91 13.70 -3.77
N THR A 273 -27.65 13.21 -2.78
CA THR A 273 -28.54 14.07 -1.99
C THR A 273 -27.80 14.82 -0.88
N ALA A 274 -28.20 16.07 -0.64
CA ALA A 274 -27.70 16.86 0.49
C ALA A 274 -27.95 16.16 1.85
N GLN A 275 -29.01 15.34 1.95
CA GLN A 275 -29.28 14.51 3.13
C GLN A 275 -28.17 13.48 3.36
N ARG A 276 -27.77 12.74 2.32
CA ARG A 276 -26.67 11.75 2.40
C ARG A 276 -25.37 12.43 2.81
N GLU A 277 -25.01 13.54 2.18
CA GLU A 277 -23.79 14.28 2.52
C GLU A 277 -23.78 14.77 3.98
N ARG A 278 -24.90 15.32 4.46
CA ARG A 278 -25.05 15.75 5.86
C ARG A 278 -24.91 14.59 6.83
N GLN A 279 -25.55 13.45 6.54
CA GLN A 279 -25.47 12.27 7.41
C GLN A 279 -24.07 11.65 7.41
N LEU A 280 -23.41 11.57 6.25
CA LEU A 280 -22.01 11.14 6.13
C LEU A 280 -21.07 12.10 6.89
N LYS A 281 -21.32 13.41 6.86
CA LYS A 281 -20.54 14.37 7.64
C LYS A 281 -20.77 14.20 9.15
N ARG A 282 -22.02 13.94 9.55
CA ARG A 282 -22.38 13.73 10.95
C ARG A 282 -21.82 12.43 11.52
N SER A 283 -21.83 11.34 10.77
CA SER A 283 -21.28 10.06 11.22
C SER A 283 -19.77 10.16 11.51
N LYS A 284 -19.04 11.01 10.79
CA LYS A 284 -17.61 11.29 11.03
C LYS A 284 -17.37 11.94 12.39
N ASN A 285 -18.15 12.97 12.72
CA ASN A 285 -17.93 13.79 13.91
C ASN A 285 -18.41 13.13 15.23
N THR A 286 -18.74 11.84 15.20
CA THR A 286 -19.29 11.10 16.34
C THR A 286 -18.49 9.87 16.70
N VAL A 287 -17.30 9.69 16.12
CA VAL A 287 -16.38 8.59 16.45
C VAL A 287 -15.07 9.18 16.93
N PHE A 288 -14.68 8.83 18.15
CA PHE A 288 -13.51 9.35 18.84
C PHE A 288 -12.59 8.19 19.20
N LEU A 289 -11.28 8.43 19.12
CA LEU A 289 -10.25 7.46 19.45
C LEU A 289 -9.18 8.13 20.32
N VAL A 290 -8.77 7.43 21.37
CA VAL A 290 -7.66 7.81 22.25
C VAL A 290 -6.62 6.71 22.21
N GLU A 291 -5.35 7.09 22.04
CA GLU A 291 -4.22 6.16 21.96
C GLU A 291 -2.95 6.87 22.45
N ILE A 292 -2.14 6.14 23.24
CA ILE A 292 -0.91 6.67 23.83
C ILE A 292 0.26 6.62 22.86
N SER A 293 0.28 5.63 21.96
CA SER A 293 1.33 5.49 20.97
C SER A 293 1.12 6.46 19.81
N GLN A 294 2.00 7.47 19.71
CA GLN A 294 1.99 8.42 18.59
C GLN A 294 2.03 7.71 17.23
N ARG A 295 2.75 6.58 17.12
CA ARG A 295 2.80 5.79 15.89
C ARG A 295 1.41 5.31 15.50
N LEU A 296 0.68 4.69 16.43
CA LEU A 296 -0.68 4.17 16.25
C LEU A 296 -1.70 5.28 15.96
N VAL A 297 -1.52 6.45 16.58
CA VAL A 297 -2.28 7.67 16.26
C VAL A 297 -2.07 8.05 14.78
N LYS A 298 -0.84 8.03 14.26
CA LYS A 298 -0.60 8.36 12.84
C LYS A 298 -1.35 7.43 11.89
N ILE A 299 -1.41 6.13 12.18
CA ILE A 299 -2.12 5.17 11.32
C ILE A 299 -3.62 5.30 11.43
N SER A 300 -4.15 5.36 12.66
CA SER A 300 -5.58 5.53 12.88
C SER A 300 -6.06 6.85 12.26
N ALA A 301 -5.29 7.92 12.40
CA ALA A 301 -5.52 9.19 11.73
C ALA A 301 -5.42 9.08 10.21
N SER A 302 -4.43 8.41 9.63
CA SER A 302 -4.40 8.20 8.17
C SER A 302 -5.60 7.39 7.67
N CYS A 303 -6.08 6.41 8.45
CA CYS A 303 -7.28 5.62 8.14
C CYS A 303 -8.57 6.45 8.25
N GLN A 304 -8.67 7.36 9.24
CA GLN A 304 -9.86 8.19 9.49
C GLN A 304 -9.88 9.51 8.69
N ASN A 305 -8.74 10.20 8.54
CA ASN A 305 -8.65 11.54 7.96
C ASN A 305 -8.88 11.54 6.46
N ARG A 306 -8.58 10.45 5.76
CA ARG A 306 -8.98 10.26 4.36
C ARG A 306 -10.50 10.10 4.20
N GLN A 307 -11.23 10.03 5.31
CA GLN A 307 -12.68 10.16 5.37
C GLN A 307 -13.11 11.58 5.80
N ASN A 308 -12.24 12.59 5.80
CA ASN A 308 -12.44 13.95 6.36
C ASN A 308 -12.90 13.93 7.83
N GLY A 309 -12.08 13.34 8.70
CA GLY A 309 -12.22 13.36 10.16
C GLY A 309 -11.06 14.12 10.82
N HIS A 310 -11.28 14.65 12.03
CA HIS A 310 -10.24 15.22 12.88
C HIS A 310 -9.86 14.21 13.95
N VAL A 311 -8.57 13.87 14.04
CA VAL A 311 -7.98 13.23 15.23
C VAL A 311 -7.48 14.32 16.15
N ALA A 312 -8.01 14.38 17.37
CA ALA A 312 -7.52 15.25 18.42
C ALA A 312 -6.48 14.48 19.25
N GLN A 313 -5.24 14.98 19.27
CA GLN A 313 -4.22 14.57 20.24
C GLN A 313 -4.51 15.23 21.60
N ARG A 314 -4.19 14.51 22.68
CA ARG A 314 -3.86 15.12 23.98
C ARG A 314 -2.37 14.93 24.21
#